data_AF-F6DAF7-F1
#
_entry.id   AF-F6DAF7-F1
#
_cell.length_a   1.000
_cell.length_b   1.000
_cell.length_c   1.000
_cell.angle_alpha   90.00
_cell.angle_beta   90.00
_cell.angle_gamma   90.00
#
_symmetry.space_group_name_H-M   'P 1'
#
loop_
_entity.id
_entity.type
_entity.pdbx_description
1 polymer ?
#
loop_
_entity_poly.entity_id
_entity_poly.type
_entity_poly.pdbx_seq_one_letter_code
_entity_poly.pdbx_strand_id
1 'polypeptide(L)'
;MFKKLVPVNKDVHASLKVKPLDGFGFSSGFHIATIMVHEFARAASVYPIVFLEDKEQDEFRPVVLLGLDAGTNLFVGEDGKWQASYVPAIIRRYPFALAKTDKDDQFTVCVDEESPYVGNKEGQALFDDKGEPTEVVENVKRYLSELQQMEVFTKQFCHFLAEHNLFTPLNMRVRENDQMKNITGCYVVNEERLNNLSDNLFLEIKSRRYMAPVYSHLTSLAQIERLAMLKDGVKGLTQQQADTKSVH
;
A
#
# COMPACT_ATOMS: atom_id res chain seq x y z
N MET A 1 8.52 -2.72 -10.19
CA MET A 1 8.63 -1.29 -9.85
C MET A 1 10.07 -0.87 -10.03
N PHE A 2 10.96 -1.45 -9.23
CA PHE A 2 12.40 -1.31 -9.38
C PHE A 2 12.93 -2.16 -10.53
N LYS A 3 13.88 -1.63 -11.31
CA LYS A 3 14.56 -2.36 -12.40
C LYS A 3 16.00 -2.71 -12.01
N LYS A 4 16.74 -1.73 -11.47
CA LYS A 4 18.11 -1.89 -11.01
C LYS A 4 18.29 -1.20 -9.66
N LEU A 5 17.88 -1.89 -8.60
CA LEU A 5 17.98 -1.40 -7.23
C LEU A 5 19.38 -1.63 -6.67
N VAL A 6 20.13 -0.56 -6.39
CA VAL A 6 21.49 -0.63 -5.86
C VAL A 6 21.66 0.28 -4.63
N PRO A 7 22.55 -0.06 -3.69
CA PRO A 7 22.91 0.81 -2.57
C PRO A 7 23.40 2.17 -3.05
N VAL A 8 22.88 3.25 -2.46
CA VAL A 8 23.38 4.60 -2.71
C VAL A 8 24.80 4.69 -2.16
N ASN A 9 25.74 4.95 -3.05
CA ASN A 9 27.17 5.00 -2.77
C ASN A 9 27.79 6.25 -3.43
N LYS A 10 28.55 7.04 -2.67
CA LYS A 10 29.22 8.26 -3.13
C LYS A 10 30.09 8.03 -4.37
N ASP A 11 30.92 6.99 -4.39
CA ASP A 11 31.89 6.74 -5.46
C ASP A 11 31.22 6.47 -6.81
N VAL A 12 30.02 5.88 -6.78
CA VAL A 12 29.24 5.53 -7.98
C VAL A 12 28.24 6.63 -8.33
N HIS A 13 27.63 7.27 -7.33
CA HIS A 13 26.45 8.11 -7.49
C HIS A 13 26.68 9.60 -7.19
N ALA A 14 27.94 10.06 -7.07
CA ALA A 14 28.24 11.47 -6.80
C ALA A 14 27.61 12.45 -7.81
N SER A 15 27.52 12.06 -9.10
CA SER A 15 26.91 12.89 -10.14
C SER A 15 25.40 12.68 -10.30
N LEU A 16 24.83 11.74 -9.54
CA LEU A 16 23.44 11.35 -9.67
C LEU A 16 22.52 12.41 -9.07
N LYS A 17 21.46 12.71 -9.81
CA LYS A 17 20.39 13.61 -9.43
C LYS A 17 19.05 12.90 -9.52
N VAL A 18 18.09 13.38 -8.73
CA VAL A 18 16.73 12.86 -8.72
C VAL A 18 15.76 14.00 -9.01
N LYS A 19 14.96 13.83 -10.06
CA LYS A 19 13.91 14.77 -10.41
C LYS A 19 12.64 14.46 -9.60
N PRO A 20 11.80 15.47 -9.29
CA PRO A 20 10.50 15.23 -8.67
C PRO A 20 9.65 14.28 -9.53
N LEU A 21 8.80 13.48 -8.87
CA LEU A 21 7.82 12.68 -9.59
C LEU A 21 6.83 13.63 -10.30
N ASP A 22 6.71 13.48 -11.62
CA ASP A 22 5.76 14.20 -12.47
C ASP A 22 4.46 13.39 -12.70
N GLY A 23 4.43 12.14 -12.24
CA GLY A 23 3.31 11.23 -12.33
C GLY A 23 3.59 9.89 -11.66
N PHE A 24 2.66 8.96 -11.83
CA PHE A 24 2.61 7.63 -11.25
C PHE A 24 2.52 6.52 -12.31
N GLY A 25 2.86 6.84 -13.57
CA GLY A 25 2.82 5.88 -14.69
C GLY A 25 3.65 4.62 -14.45
N PHE A 26 4.73 4.70 -13.66
CA PHE A 26 5.53 3.54 -13.23
C PHE A 26 4.72 2.50 -12.43
N SER A 27 3.55 2.89 -11.91
CA SER A 27 2.68 2.07 -11.07
C SER A 27 1.41 1.57 -11.77
N SER A 28 1.26 1.82 -13.07
CA SER A 28 0.09 1.39 -13.86
C SER A 28 -0.12 -0.12 -13.87
N GLY A 29 0.97 -0.89 -13.72
CA GLY A 29 0.96 -2.35 -13.64
C GLY A 29 0.63 -2.94 -12.26
N PHE A 30 0.49 -2.13 -11.21
CA PHE A 30 0.28 -2.65 -9.85
C PHE A 30 -1.21 -2.64 -9.47
N HIS A 31 -1.79 -3.83 -9.45
CA HIS A 31 -3.16 -4.05 -8.99
C HIS A 31 -3.32 -4.13 -7.47
N ILE A 32 -2.21 -4.21 -6.74
CA ILE A 32 -2.16 -4.17 -5.27
C ILE A 32 -0.97 -3.34 -4.80
N ALA A 33 -1.09 -2.75 -3.62
CA ALA A 33 0.03 -2.10 -2.94
C ALA A 33 0.00 -2.39 -1.45
N THR A 34 1.14 -2.79 -0.87
CA THR A 34 1.29 -2.92 0.59
C THR A 34 1.10 -1.55 1.25
N ILE A 35 0.38 -1.53 2.36
CA ILE A 35 0.20 -0.33 3.18
C ILE A 35 0.57 -0.63 4.63
N MET A 36 0.87 0.41 5.40
CA MET A 36 1.05 0.29 6.85
C MET A 36 -0.25 0.59 7.57
N VAL A 37 -0.42 0.07 8.79
CA VAL A 37 -1.60 0.33 9.65
C VAL A 37 -1.88 1.83 9.83
N HIS A 38 -0.82 2.63 9.88
CA HIS A 38 -0.88 4.09 9.97
C HIS A 38 -1.55 4.78 8.77
N GLU A 39 -1.71 4.06 7.65
CA GLU A 39 -2.35 4.55 6.44
C GLU A 39 -3.85 4.22 6.39
N PHE A 40 -4.32 3.26 7.19
CA PHE A 40 -5.62 2.62 7.02
C PHE A 40 -6.79 3.62 7.00
N ALA A 41 -6.83 4.58 7.91
CA ALA A 41 -7.93 5.55 7.96
C ALA A 41 -8.06 6.38 6.66
N ARG A 42 -6.92 6.78 6.06
CA ARG A 42 -6.92 7.50 4.78
C ARG A 42 -7.20 6.57 3.61
N ALA A 43 -6.53 5.40 3.60
CA ALA A 43 -6.68 4.41 2.55
C ALA A 43 -8.10 3.87 2.46
N ALA A 44 -8.78 3.62 3.58
CA ALA A 44 -10.13 3.07 3.64
C ALA A 44 -11.20 3.93 2.94
N SER A 45 -10.97 5.24 2.85
CA SER A 45 -11.86 6.16 2.13
C SER A 45 -11.75 6.07 0.60
N VAL A 46 -10.75 5.32 0.11
CA VAL A 46 -10.36 5.27 -1.30
C VAL A 46 -10.29 3.85 -1.84
N TYR A 47 -9.74 2.92 -1.06
CA TYR A 47 -9.38 1.58 -1.49
C TYR A 47 -9.98 0.53 -0.58
N PRO A 48 -10.31 -0.66 -1.11
CA PRO A 48 -10.43 -1.85 -0.29
C PRO A 48 -9.09 -2.16 0.36
N ILE A 49 -9.08 -2.34 1.67
CA ILE A 49 -7.96 -2.90 2.42
C ILE A 49 -8.28 -4.39 2.59
N VAL A 50 -7.32 -5.25 2.28
CA VAL A 50 -7.39 -6.70 2.49
C VAL A 50 -6.04 -7.20 2.97
N PHE A 51 -5.99 -8.45 3.44
CA PHE A 51 -4.75 -9.07 3.92
C PHE A 51 -4.32 -10.20 2.99
N LEU A 52 -3.03 -10.26 2.69
CA LEU A 52 -2.43 -11.38 1.99
C LEU A 52 -1.67 -12.23 2.99
N GLU A 53 -1.84 -13.55 2.88
CA GLU A 53 -1.12 -14.55 3.64
C GLU A 53 0.18 -14.90 2.90
N ASP A 54 1.30 -14.80 3.61
CA ASP A 54 2.58 -15.39 3.24
C ASP A 54 2.69 -16.77 3.91
N LYS A 55 2.39 -17.81 3.13
CA LYS A 55 2.37 -19.19 3.63
C LYS A 55 3.75 -19.72 4.02
N GLU A 56 4.82 -19.13 3.50
CA GLU A 56 6.18 -19.57 3.83
C GLU A 56 6.61 -19.03 5.19
N GLN A 57 6.17 -17.82 5.54
CA GLN A 57 6.51 -17.14 6.78
C GLN A 57 5.43 -17.26 7.86
N ASP A 58 4.25 -17.81 7.53
CA ASP A 58 3.07 -17.82 8.40
C ASP A 58 2.68 -16.40 8.87
N GLU A 59 2.83 -15.43 7.97
CA GLU A 59 2.60 -14.01 8.24
C GLU A 59 1.47 -13.46 7.37
N PHE A 60 0.74 -12.47 7.90
CA PHE A 60 -0.20 -11.67 7.12
C PHE A 60 0.36 -10.27 6.87
N ARG A 61 0.08 -9.71 5.70
CA ARG A 61 0.39 -8.31 5.39
C ARG A 61 -0.83 -7.60 4.78
N PRO A 62 -1.09 -6.35 5.18
CA PRO A 62 -2.17 -5.59 4.59
C PRO A 62 -1.78 -5.00 3.25
N VAL A 63 -2.72 -5.03 2.31
CA VAL A 63 -2.62 -4.43 0.99
C VAL A 63 -3.89 -3.65 0.68
N VAL A 64 -3.76 -2.63 -0.17
CA VAL A 64 -4.89 -2.04 -0.87
C VAL A 64 -5.08 -2.71 -2.23
N LEU A 65 -6.34 -2.87 -2.64
CA LEU A 65 -6.68 -3.24 -4.01
C LEU A 65 -6.71 -1.97 -4.88
N LEU A 66 -5.85 -1.94 -5.90
CA LEU A 66 -5.75 -0.87 -6.90
C LEU A 66 -6.42 -1.26 -8.23
N GLY A 67 -6.71 -2.55 -8.41
CA GLY A 67 -7.47 -3.08 -9.54
C GLY A 67 -8.01 -4.48 -9.25
N LEU A 68 -8.97 -4.93 -10.07
CA LEU A 68 -9.57 -6.27 -9.95
C LEU A 68 -8.80 -7.35 -10.73
N ASP A 69 -7.88 -6.93 -11.61
CA ASP A 69 -7.08 -7.82 -12.44
C ASP A 69 -5.61 -7.62 -12.14
N ALA A 70 -4.87 -8.73 -12.13
CA ALA A 70 -3.42 -8.67 -12.12
C ALA A 70 -2.90 -7.77 -13.25
N GLY A 71 -1.93 -6.92 -12.93
CA GLY A 71 -1.31 -6.04 -13.92
C GLY A 71 -2.06 -4.73 -14.20
N THR A 72 -3.18 -4.45 -13.51
CA THR A 72 -3.97 -3.22 -13.77
C THR A 72 -4.13 -2.36 -12.52
N ASN A 73 -3.71 -1.11 -12.59
CA ASN A 73 -4.00 -0.07 -11.60
C ASN A 73 -5.06 0.90 -12.14
N LEU A 74 -6.26 0.87 -11.56
CA LEU A 74 -7.39 1.70 -11.99
C LEU A 74 -7.31 3.15 -11.48
N PHE A 75 -6.32 3.47 -10.63
CA PHE A 75 -6.14 4.80 -10.06
C PHE A 75 -5.04 5.60 -10.76
N VAL A 76 -4.41 5.07 -11.81
CA VAL A 76 -3.48 5.81 -12.67
C VAL A 76 -4.17 6.15 -13.97
N GLY A 77 -4.40 7.43 -14.22
CA GLY A 77 -5.00 7.92 -15.45
C GLY A 77 -4.08 7.75 -16.67
N GLU A 78 -4.63 7.92 -17.87
CA GLU A 78 -3.87 7.94 -19.12
C GLU A 78 -2.81 9.05 -19.16
N ASP A 79 -3.05 10.15 -18.44
CA ASP A 79 -2.09 11.25 -18.24
C ASP A 79 -1.00 10.93 -17.22
N GLY A 80 -0.99 9.71 -16.69
CA GLY A 80 -0.05 9.22 -15.69
C GLY A 80 -0.31 9.74 -14.29
N LYS A 81 -1.36 10.53 -14.04
CA LYS A 81 -1.65 11.08 -12.71
C LYS A 81 -2.44 10.10 -11.86
N TRP A 82 -2.29 10.25 -10.54
CA TRP A 82 -3.09 9.48 -9.58
C TRP A 82 -4.48 10.09 -9.43
N GLN A 83 -5.52 9.31 -9.66
CA GLN A 83 -6.92 9.73 -9.70
C GLN A 83 -7.65 9.44 -8.38
N ALA A 84 -7.02 9.78 -7.26
CA ALA A 84 -7.60 9.65 -5.93
C ALA A 84 -6.96 10.61 -4.91
N SER A 85 -7.61 10.79 -3.76
CA SER A 85 -7.18 11.71 -2.70
C SER A 85 -5.99 11.20 -1.87
N TYR A 86 -5.63 9.91 -1.99
CA TYR A 86 -4.58 9.30 -1.21
C TYR A 86 -3.67 8.45 -2.08
N VAL A 87 -2.35 8.48 -1.89
CA VAL A 87 -1.40 7.60 -2.58
C VAL A 87 -0.66 6.76 -1.53
N PRO A 88 -0.66 5.42 -1.62
CA PRO A 88 0.07 4.57 -0.69
C PRO A 88 1.54 4.98 -0.52
N ALA A 89 2.04 4.93 0.72
CA ALA A 89 3.41 5.33 1.04
C ALA A 89 4.47 4.54 0.23
N ILE A 90 4.19 3.26 -0.05
CA ILE A 90 5.05 2.38 -0.85
C ILE A 90 5.14 2.79 -2.33
N ILE A 91 4.13 3.51 -2.85
CA ILE A 91 4.14 4.05 -4.21
C ILE A 91 4.93 5.36 -4.23
N ARG A 92 4.73 6.21 -3.22
CA ARG A 92 5.40 7.52 -3.10
C ARG A 92 6.91 7.45 -2.84
N ARG A 93 7.42 6.32 -2.32
CA ARG A 93 8.85 6.17 -2.01
C ARG A 93 9.75 6.01 -3.24
N TYR A 94 9.18 5.68 -4.40
CA TYR A 94 9.94 5.50 -5.64
C TYR A 94 10.68 6.81 -6.01
N PRO A 95 11.96 6.76 -6.42
CA PRO A 95 12.75 5.60 -6.85
C PRO A 95 13.57 4.91 -5.75
N PHE A 96 13.33 5.21 -4.47
CA PHE A 96 14.15 4.72 -3.38
C PHE A 96 13.52 3.52 -2.66
N ALA A 97 14.37 2.69 -2.08
CA ALA A 97 13.97 1.62 -1.18
C ALA A 97 14.96 1.51 -0.02
N LEU A 98 14.57 0.77 1.00
CA LEU A 98 15.42 0.41 2.11
C LEU A 98 15.77 -1.08 1.98
N ALA A 99 17.05 -1.42 2.00
CA ALA A 99 17.52 -2.81 2.01
C ALA A 99 18.18 -3.11 3.35
N LYS A 100 17.88 -4.29 3.91
CA LYS A 100 18.57 -4.80 5.08
C LYS A 100 19.98 -5.25 4.66
N THR A 101 21.01 -4.88 5.43
CA THR A 101 22.37 -5.37 5.19
C THR A 101 22.68 -6.58 6.08
N ASP A 102 23.56 -7.46 5.62
CA ASP A 102 24.00 -8.65 6.37
C ASP A 102 24.80 -8.30 7.65
N LYS A 103 25.18 -7.03 7.83
CA LYS A 103 25.88 -6.53 9.01
C LYS A 103 24.95 -5.67 9.88
N ASP A 104 24.83 -6.05 11.15
CA ASP A 104 24.31 -5.26 12.28
C ASP A 104 22.91 -4.65 12.17
N ASP A 105 21.93 -5.34 11.58
CA ASP A 105 20.55 -4.83 11.44
C ASP A 105 20.48 -3.41 10.82
N GLN A 106 21.55 -3.00 10.11
CA GLN A 106 21.63 -1.70 9.48
C GLN A 106 20.83 -1.74 8.18
N PHE A 107 20.20 -0.60 7.90
CA PHE A 107 19.42 -0.41 6.70
C PHE A 107 20.17 0.53 5.76
N THR A 108 20.31 0.13 4.52
CA THR A 108 20.92 0.95 3.48
C THR A 108 19.85 1.50 2.55
N VAL A 109 19.95 2.80 2.24
CA VAL A 109 19.13 3.41 1.20
C VAL A 109 19.62 2.92 -0.15
N CYS A 110 18.71 2.36 -0.94
CA CYS A 110 18.94 1.96 -2.31
C CYS A 110 18.16 2.85 -3.27
N VAL A 111 18.67 2.99 -4.49
CA VAL A 111 18.05 3.74 -5.58
C VAL A 111 17.90 2.86 -6.81
N ASP A 112 16.81 3.03 -7.56
CA ASP A 112 16.65 2.46 -8.89
C ASP A 112 17.38 3.29 -9.93
N GLU A 113 18.59 2.89 -10.31
CA GLU A 113 19.40 3.63 -11.29
C GLU A 113 18.76 3.69 -12.68
N GLU A 114 17.92 2.71 -13.02
CA GLU A 114 17.18 2.67 -14.28
C GLU A 114 15.82 3.38 -14.22
N SER A 115 15.56 4.09 -13.13
CA SER A 115 14.38 4.93 -13.00
C SER A 115 14.45 6.12 -13.97
N PRO A 116 13.35 6.47 -14.65
CA PRO A 116 13.28 7.70 -15.44
C PRO A 116 13.38 8.97 -14.58
N TYR A 117 13.34 8.83 -13.25
CA TYR A 117 13.50 9.94 -12.29
C TYR A 117 14.94 10.13 -11.81
N VAL A 118 15.85 9.26 -12.22
CA VAL A 118 17.23 9.21 -11.76
C VAL A 118 18.15 9.45 -12.96
N GLY A 119 19.10 10.38 -12.83
CA GLY A 119 20.05 10.69 -13.91
C GLY A 119 20.96 11.86 -13.56
N ASN A 120 21.83 12.29 -14.48
CA ASN A 120 22.92 13.23 -14.14
C ASN A 120 22.64 14.68 -14.54
N LYS A 121 21.53 14.95 -15.24
CA LYS A 121 21.25 16.26 -15.86
C LYS A 121 20.34 17.12 -14.98
N GLU A 122 19.15 16.63 -14.68
CA GLU A 122 18.06 17.38 -14.06
C GLU A 122 17.75 16.89 -12.64
N GLY A 123 17.13 17.76 -11.83
CA GLY A 123 16.73 17.44 -10.47
C GLY A 123 17.77 17.84 -9.42
N GLN A 124 17.56 17.31 -8.21
CA GLN A 124 18.40 17.61 -7.05
C GLN A 124 19.50 16.56 -6.91
N ALA A 125 20.74 17.00 -6.70
CA ALA A 125 21.88 16.10 -6.54
C ALA A 125 21.77 15.28 -5.25
N LEU A 126 22.22 14.03 -5.29
CA LEU A 126 22.28 13.17 -4.09
C LEU A 126 23.46 13.53 -3.18
N PHE A 127 24.56 14.01 -3.77
CA PHE A 127 25.77 14.44 -3.06
C PHE A 127 26.16 15.86 -3.45
N ASP A 128 26.76 16.60 -2.53
CA ASP A 128 27.32 17.93 -2.79
C ASP A 128 28.74 17.88 -3.38
N ASP A 129 29.36 19.02 -3.65
CA ASP A 129 30.71 19.11 -4.23
C ASP A 129 31.82 18.58 -3.30
N LYS A 130 31.54 18.45 -1.99
CA LYS A 130 32.42 17.80 -1.01
C LYS A 130 32.17 16.28 -0.94
N GLY A 131 31.12 15.84 -1.63
CA GLY A 131 30.62 14.49 -1.68
C GLY A 131 29.96 14.06 -0.38
N GLU A 132 29.37 15.00 0.35
CA GLU A 132 28.49 14.72 1.48
C GLU A 132 27.05 14.55 0.99
N PRO A 133 26.21 13.71 1.64
CA PRO A 133 24.80 13.57 1.27
C PRO A 133 24.06 14.91 1.34
N THR A 134 23.25 15.22 0.32
CA THR A 134 22.41 16.42 0.33
C THR A 134 21.15 16.22 1.18
N GLU A 135 20.39 17.29 1.38
CA GLU A 135 19.09 17.25 2.06
C GLU A 135 18.12 16.22 1.44
N VAL A 136 18.25 15.93 0.14
CA VAL A 136 17.45 14.90 -0.53
C VAL A 136 17.67 13.53 0.09
N VAL A 137 18.93 13.13 0.24
CA VAL A 137 19.29 11.82 0.78
C VAL A 137 18.87 11.74 2.25
N GLU A 138 19.04 12.81 3.02
CA GLU A 138 18.63 12.85 4.42
C GLU A 138 17.10 12.77 4.58
N ASN A 139 16.35 13.45 3.73
CA ASN A 139 14.88 13.38 3.69
C ASN A 139 14.40 11.97 3.31
N VAL A 140 15.05 11.34 2.32
CA VAL A 140 14.76 9.96 1.90
C VAL A 140 15.07 8.98 3.03
N LYS A 141 16.23 9.09 3.69
CA LYS A 141 16.60 8.27 4.85
C LYS A 141 15.53 8.35 5.93
N ARG A 142 15.16 9.57 6.34
CA ARG A 142 14.14 9.80 7.38
C ARG A 142 12.80 9.16 7.01
N TYR A 143 12.31 9.41 5.80
CA TYR A 143 11.04 8.85 5.33
C TYR A 143 11.05 7.31 5.29
N LEU A 144 12.14 6.70 4.81
CA LEU A 144 12.25 5.25 4.75
C LEU A 144 12.40 4.63 6.14
N SER A 145 13.10 5.28 7.07
CA SER A 145 13.18 4.84 8.47
C SER A 145 11.82 4.92 9.18
N GLU A 146 11.04 5.98 8.95
CA GLU A 146 9.67 6.08 9.45
C GLU A 146 8.80 4.94 8.89
N LEU A 147 8.88 4.68 7.59
CA LEU A 147 8.13 3.60 6.95
C LEU A 147 8.49 2.22 7.54
N GLN A 148 9.77 1.98 7.83
CA GLN A 148 10.25 0.76 8.48
C GLN A 148 9.68 0.59 9.89
N GLN A 149 9.63 1.67 10.69
CA GLN A 149 9.03 1.62 12.02
C GLN A 149 7.52 1.33 11.94
N MET A 150 6.83 1.92 10.96
CA MET A 150 5.42 1.64 10.70
C MET A 150 5.20 0.18 10.27
N GLU A 151 6.15 -0.42 9.55
CA GLU A 151 6.11 -1.83 9.17
C GLU A 151 6.19 -2.76 10.38
N VAL A 152 7.09 -2.48 11.34
CA VAL A 152 7.20 -3.27 12.58
C VAL A 152 5.87 -3.29 13.34
N PHE A 153 5.23 -2.13 13.51
CA PHE A 153 3.91 -2.05 14.15
C PHE A 153 2.84 -2.80 13.34
N THR A 154 2.89 -2.71 12.01
CA THR A 154 1.96 -3.39 11.12
C THR A 154 2.07 -4.92 11.23
N LYS A 155 3.29 -5.44 11.33
CA LYS A 155 3.52 -6.87 11.58
C LYS A 155 2.96 -7.31 12.94
N GLN A 156 3.19 -6.54 14.00
CA GLN A 156 2.62 -6.82 15.32
C GLN A 156 1.09 -6.82 15.31
N PHE A 157 0.47 -5.91 14.56
CA PHE A 157 -0.98 -5.87 14.36
C PHE A 157 -1.49 -7.13 13.64
N CYS A 158 -0.88 -7.48 12.52
CA CYS A 158 -1.26 -8.68 11.76
C CYS A 158 -1.05 -9.96 12.56
N HIS A 159 0.06 -10.08 13.29
CA HIS A 159 0.33 -11.22 14.16
C HIS A 159 -0.73 -11.36 15.25
N PHE A 160 -1.09 -10.26 15.93
CA PHE A 160 -2.17 -10.27 16.93
C PHE A 160 -3.50 -10.75 16.34
N LEU A 161 -3.88 -10.27 15.15
CA LEU A 161 -5.11 -10.73 14.50
C LEU A 161 -5.05 -12.23 14.16
N ALA A 162 -3.90 -12.73 13.70
CA ALA A 162 -3.72 -14.14 13.39
C ALA A 162 -3.76 -15.03 14.65
N GLU A 163 -3.05 -14.65 15.71
CA GLU A 163 -2.98 -15.36 17.00
C GLU A 163 -4.39 -15.54 17.62
N HIS A 164 -5.23 -14.52 17.50
CA HIS A 164 -6.62 -14.55 17.98
C HIS A 164 -7.63 -15.08 16.95
N ASN A 165 -7.16 -15.70 15.87
CA ASN A 165 -7.99 -16.30 14.83
C ASN A 165 -9.02 -15.30 14.25
N LEU A 166 -8.62 -14.03 14.07
CA LEU A 166 -9.51 -12.97 13.58
C LEU A 166 -9.54 -12.87 12.06
N PHE A 167 -8.72 -13.60 11.33
CA PHE A 167 -8.79 -13.65 9.87
C PHE A 167 -9.78 -14.69 9.34
N THR A 168 -10.47 -14.35 8.25
CA THR A 168 -11.26 -15.27 7.45
C THR A 168 -11.02 -15.00 5.96
N PRO A 169 -11.02 -16.02 5.08
CA PRO A 169 -10.93 -15.80 3.65
C PRO A 169 -12.03 -14.87 3.15
N LEU A 170 -11.69 -13.93 2.28
CA LEU A 170 -12.66 -13.10 1.57
C LEU A 170 -13.30 -13.95 0.47
N ASN A 171 -14.62 -14.09 0.53
CA ASN A 171 -15.42 -14.73 -0.51
C ASN A 171 -16.48 -13.74 -1.01
N MET A 172 -16.02 -12.70 -1.74
CA MET A 172 -16.91 -11.68 -2.27
C MET A 172 -17.12 -11.87 -3.78
N ARG A 173 -18.37 -11.67 -4.21
CA ARG A 173 -18.78 -11.68 -5.62
C ARG A 173 -19.09 -10.26 -6.06
N VAL A 174 -18.38 -9.79 -7.08
CA VAL A 174 -18.65 -8.50 -7.73
C VAL A 174 -19.15 -8.72 -9.15
N ARG A 175 -19.99 -7.81 -9.63
CA ARG A 175 -20.36 -7.77 -11.05
C ARG A 175 -19.37 -6.83 -11.77
N GLU A 176 -18.75 -7.34 -12.81
CA GLU A 176 -17.81 -6.64 -13.70
C GLU A 176 -18.26 -6.92 -15.14
N ASN A 177 -18.60 -5.89 -15.92
CA ASN A 177 -19.09 -6.00 -17.30
C ASN A 177 -20.19 -7.08 -17.48
N ASP A 178 -21.20 -7.08 -16.60
CA ASP A 178 -22.29 -8.07 -16.53
C ASP A 178 -21.87 -9.52 -16.22
N GLN A 179 -20.60 -9.77 -15.89
CA GLN A 179 -20.10 -11.06 -15.42
C GLN A 179 -19.88 -11.05 -13.92
N MET A 180 -20.18 -12.17 -13.26
CA MET A 180 -19.89 -12.35 -11.84
C MET A 180 -18.44 -12.80 -11.67
N LYS A 181 -17.65 -12.02 -10.93
CA LYS A 181 -16.26 -12.33 -10.59
C LYS A 181 -16.11 -12.54 -9.10
N ASN A 182 -15.37 -13.57 -8.74
CA ASN A 182 -15.00 -13.83 -7.35
C ASN A 182 -13.70 -13.11 -7.03
N ILE A 183 -13.69 -12.35 -5.94
CA ILE A 183 -12.45 -11.86 -5.33
C ILE A 183 -12.01 -12.90 -4.31
N THR A 184 -10.86 -13.52 -4.57
CA THR A 184 -10.30 -14.61 -3.76
C THR A 184 -8.81 -14.37 -3.50
N GLY A 185 -8.18 -15.25 -2.72
CA GLY A 185 -6.73 -15.19 -2.45
C GLY A 185 -6.31 -14.11 -1.45
N CYS A 186 -7.27 -13.53 -0.74
CA CYS A 186 -7.04 -12.57 0.34
C CYS A 186 -7.97 -12.84 1.53
N TYR A 187 -7.65 -12.22 2.65
CA TYR A 187 -8.31 -12.37 3.93
C TYR A 187 -8.84 -11.03 4.42
N VAL A 188 -9.84 -11.11 5.28
CA VAL A 188 -10.45 -9.97 5.99
C VAL A 188 -10.60 -10.30 7.47
N VAL A 189 -10.80 -9.28 8.30
CA VAL A 189 -11.21 -9.49 9.70
C VAL A 189 -12.61 -10.12 9.73
N ASN A 190 -12.76 -11.18 10.53
CA ASN A 190 -14.03 -11.84 10.80
C ASN A 190 -14.82 -11.03 11.84
N GLU A 191 -15.91 -10.39 11.41
CA GLU A 191 -16.74 -9.54 12.28
C GLU A 191 -17.45 -10.32 13.38
N GLU A 192 -17.88 -11.55 13.12
CA GLU A 192 -18.52 -12.39 14.13
C GLU A 192 -17.55 -12.69 15.28
N ARG A 193 -16.31 -13.08 14.97
CA ARG A 193 -15.27 -13.33 15.98
C ARG A 193 -14.86 -12.05 16.70
N LEU A 194 -14.78 -10.92 15.99
CA LEU A 194 -14.50 -9.61 16.57
C LEU A 194 -15.58 -9.19 17.57
N ASN A 195 -16.86 -9.39 17.26
CA ASN A 195 -17.97 -9.01 18.12
C ASN A 195 -18.19 -9.97 19.29
N ASN A 196 -17.66 -11.19 19.21
CA ASN A 196 -17.71 -12.20 20.26
C ASN A 196 -16.42 -12.27 21.10
N LEU A 197 -15.55 -11.27 21.01
CA LEU A 197 -14.35 -11.17 21.85
C LEU A 197 -14.72 -11.06 23.33
N SER A 198 -13.88 -11.61 24.20
CA SER A 198 -13.99 -11.36 25.64
C SER A 198 -13.66 -9.89 25.95
N ASP A 199 -14.24 -9.36 27.03
CA ASP A 199 -13.98 -7.99 27.50
C ASP A 199 -12.49 -7.70 27.66
N ASN A 200 -11.73 -8.66 28.19
CA ASN A 200 -10.28 -8.54 28.37
C ASN A 200 -9.55 -8.35 27.03
N LEU A 201 -9.89 -9.16 26.03
CA LEU A 201 -9.26 -9.10 24.71
C LEU A 201 -9.69 -7.84 23.96
N PHE A 202 -10.94 -7.40 24.11
CA PHE A 202 -11.41 -6.13 23.58
C PHE A 202 -10.66 -4.92 24.20
N LEU A 203 -10.43 -4.94 25.52
CA LEU A 203 -9.63 -3.91 26.20
C LEU A 203 -8.17 -3.91 25.74
N GLU A 204 -7.61 -5.07 25.40
CA GLU A 204 -6.28 -5.18 24.82
C GLU A 204 -6.20 -4.58 23.41
N ILE A 205 -7.18 -4.85 22.53
CA ILE A 205 -7.28 -4.19 21.21
C ILE A 205 -7.30 -2.67 21.37
N LYS A 206 -8.06 -2.17 22.35
CA LYS A 206 -8.11 -0.73 22.66
C LYS A 206 -6.76 -0.20 23.14
N SER A 207 -6.11 -0.86 24.10
CA SER A 207 -4.84 -0.40 24.68
C SER A 207 -3.70 -0.38 23.65
N ARG A 208 -3.69 -1.36 22.73
CA ARG A 208 -2.76 -1.44 21.60
C ARG A 208 -3.11 -0.51 20.42
N ARG A 209 -4.23 0.23 20.52
CA ARG A 209 -4.75 1.13 19.46
C ARG A 209 -5.12 0.42 18.16
N TYR A 210 -5.54 -0.84 18.24
CA TYR A 210 -5.91 -1.67 17.09
C TYR A 210 -7.38 -1.49 16.66
N MET A 211 -8.23 -0.86 17.47
CA MET A 211 -9.64 -0.62 17.10
C MET A 211 -9.79 0.17 15.80
N ALA A 212 -9.15 1.34 15.73
CA ALA A 212 -9.26 2.23 14.57
C ALA A 212 -8.86 1.55 13.25
N PRO A 213 -7.73 0.82 13.15
CA PRO A 213 -7.40 0.12 11.91
C PRO A 213 -8.31 -1.07 11.62
N VAL A 214 -8.79 -1.82 12.62
CA VAL A 214 -9.78 -2.89 12.38
C VAL A 214 -11.03 -2.33 11.71
N TYR A 215 -11.63 -1.26 12.25
CA TYR A 215 -12.83 -0.67 11.66
C TYR A 215 -12.55 0.07 10.35
N SER A 216 -11.36 0.65 10.17
CA SER A 216 -10.96 1.22 8.88
C SER A 216 -10.89 0.14 7.81
N HIS A 217 -10.33 -1.03 8.13
CA HIS A 217 -10.35 -2.19 7.25
C HIS A 217 -11.78 -2.61 6.90
N LEU A 218 -12.65 -2.84 7.90
CA LEU A 218 -14.03 -3.29 7.67
C LEU A 218 -14.83 -2.29 6.80
N THR A 219 -14.74 -1.00 7.12
CA THR A 219 -15.44 0.05 6.34
C THR A 219 -14.87 0.20 4.93
N SER A 220 -13.59 -0.09 4.71
CA SER A 220 -12.97 -0.06 3.39
C SER A 220 -13.54 -1.10 2.43
N LEU A 221 -14.14 -2.18 2.92
CA LEU A 221 -14.67 -3.26 2.07
C LEU A 221 -15.80 -2.76 1.15
N ALA A 222 -16.52 -1.70 1.54
CA ALA A 222 -17.49 -1.04 0.67
C ALA A 222 -16.86 -0.44 -0.61
N GLN A 223 -15.55 -0.14 -0.59
CA GLN A 223 -14.82 0.32 -1.77
C GLN A 223 -14.64 -0.78 -2.83
N ILE A 224 -14.93 -2.06 -2.53
CA ILE A 224 -14.81 -3.14 -3.52
C ILE A 224 -15.82 -2.94 -4.65
N GLU A 225 -17.05 -2.54 -4.33
CA GLU A 225 -18.05 -2.19 -5.34
C GLU A 225 -17.63 -0.96 -6.16
N ARG A 226 -17.06 0.05 -5.51
CA ARG A 226 -16.54 1.23 -6.21
C ARG A 226 -15.42 0.84 -7.17
N LEU A 227 -14.54 -0.08 -6.77
CA LEU A 227 -13.46 -0.57 -7.61
C LEU A 227 -14.00 -1.31 -8.86
N ALA A 228 -15.08 -2.09 -8.70
CA ALA A 228 -15.79 -2.70 -9.82
C ALA A 228 -16.45 -1.64 -10.74
N MET A 229 -17.08 -0.63 -10.17
CA MET A 229 -17.64 0.48 -10.96
C MET A 229 -16.56 1.23 -11.75
N LEU A 230 -15.38 1.47 -11.16
CA LEU A 230 -14.25 2.10 -11.83
C LEU A 230 -13.77 1.25 -13.02
N LYS A 231 -13.71 -0.08 -12.85
CA LYS A 231 -13.33 -1.02 -13.92
C LYS A 231 -14.30 -0.98 -15.10
N ASP A 232 -15.59 -0.88 -14.82
CA ASP A 232 -16.66 -0.78 -15.83
C ASP A 232 -16.79 0.64 -16.43
N GLY A 233 -15.97 1.61 -15.98
CA GLY A 233 -16.05 3.00 -16.44
C GLY A 233 -17.30 3.75 -15.96
N VAL A 234 -18.01 3.23 -14.96
CA VAL A 234 -19.24 3.81 -14.42
C VAL A 234 -18.90 5.02 -13.55
N LYS A 235 -19.31 6.21 -13.99
CA LYS A 235 -19.04 7.49 -13.31
C LYS A 235 -20.09 7.89 -12.26
N GLY A 236 -21.21 7.16 -12.18
CA GLY A 236 -22.30 7.40 -11.23
C GLY A 236 -23.39 6.34 -11.35
N LEU A 237 -24.17 6.15 -10.28
CA LEU A 237 -25.32 5.25 -10.28
C LEU A 237 -26.53 5.93 -10.92
N THR A 238 -27.30 5.20 -11.71
CA THR A 238 -28.64 5.63 -12.11
C THR A 238 -29.63 5.44 -10.94
N GLN A 239 -30.79 6.13 -10.99
CA GLN A 239 -31.83 5.97 -9.96
C GLN A 239 -32.24 4.49 -9.79
N GLN A 240 -32.44 3.76 -10.89
CA GLN A 240 -32.78 2.34 -10.87
C GLN A 240 -31.70 1.48 -10.20
N GLN A 241 -30.41 1.78 -10.41
CA GLN A 241 -29.31 1.08 -9.75
C GLN A 241 -29.23 1.40 -8.25
N ALA A 242 -29.50 2.64 -7.85
CA ALA A 242 -29.53 3.05 -6.45
C ALA A 242 -30.66 2.36 -5.66
N ASP A 243 -31.86 2.28 -6.25
CA ASP A 243 -33.02 1.63 -5.62
C ASP A 243 -32.80 0.12 -5.45
N THR A 244 -32.08 -0.53 -6.37
CA THR A 244 -31.76 -1.97 -6.30
C THR A 244 -30.73 -2.28 -5.20
N LYS A 245 -29.79 -1.36 -4.93
CA LYS A 245 -28.73 -1.54 -3.93
C LYS A 245 -29.14 -1.20 -2.50
N SER A 246 -30.22 -0.44 -2.30
CA SER A 246 -30.65 0.05 -0.98
C SER A 246 -31.42 -0.99 -0.14
N VAL A 247 -31.49 -2.25 -0.61
CA VAL A 247 -32.36 -3.31 -0.06
C VAL A 247 -31.58 -4.43 0.65
N HIS A 248 -30.25 -4.32 0.73
CA HIS A 248 -29.35 -5.29 1.38
C HIS A 248 -28.37 -4.58 2.33
#